data_AF-A0A4U0WFU0-F1
#
_entry.id   AF-A0A4U0WFU0-F1
#
_cell.length_a   1.000
_cell.length_b   1.000
_cell.length_c   1.000
_cell.angle_alpha   90.00
_cell.angle_beta   90.00
_cell.angle_gamma   90.00
#
_symmetry.space_group_name_H-M   'P 1'
#
loop_
_entity.id
_entity.type
_entity.pdbx_description
1 polymer ?
#
loop_
_entity_poly.entity_id
_entity_poly.type
_entity_poly.pdbx_seq_one_letter_code
_entity_poly.pdbx_strand_id
1 'polypeptide(L)'
;MFNRNNLPSMPNPFGSRPEGSPRPAARDGYTQPPPTPPRQGGYDTRMGGVSDASPAYGSNRDRQAPQRTPAGRPAAGGRTGGSGRVLQLRPAKSPNDSYTFGNLAAVSPMDIPPSRDGSDVYILLNGAYVLSARPFDGFPTGSISLSDPQRTWAQIALTDMVEVQVYDPFSQGGQSYLGSIDAEVGFAGKKRTDIPYDQDELAQHFIKNFENQIFAPGQQILMDHKSIALRLTIRTVQLVDLNMDKLGSSAAPTLSDPSARGILTRHTPMNFFKDARTGINLKASNRRPAANSIIQPNFKFEDMGIGGLDTEFSAIFRRAFASRIFPPGLIEKLGIQHVRGILLYGPPGTGKTLIARQIGKMLNAREPKIINGPEVLN
;
A
#
# COMPACT_ATOMS: atom_id res chain seq x y z
N MET A 1 -49.38 28.00 22.50
CA MET A 1 -49.16 29.37 23.00
C MET A 1 -48.19 29.28 24.18
N PHE A 2 -46.96 29.78 24.06
CA PHE A 2 -46.22 30.39 25.17
C PHE A 2 -45.13 31.28 24.58
N ASN A 3 -45.12 32.51 25.07
CA ASN A 3 -44.47 33.67 24.47
C ASN A 3 -43.08 33.92 25.10
N ARG A 4 -42.32 34.73 24.37
CA ARG A 4 -40.92 35.14 24.55
C ARG A 4 -40.62 35.94 25.83
N ASN A 5 -39.30 35.99 26.10
CA ASN A 5 -38.52 37.09 26.70
C ASN A 5 -38.57 37.30 28.21
N ASN A 6 -37.49 36.89 28.90
CA ASN A 6 -36.74 37.76 29.80
C ASN A 6 -35.49 37.02 30.32
N LEU A 7 -34.29 37.53 30.03
CA LEU A 7 -33.16 37.58 30.99
C LEU A 7 -32.08 38.57 30.47
N PRO A 8 -31.35 39.28 31.37
CA PRO A 8 -30.61 40.49 31.07
C PRO A 8 -29.20 40.28 30.53
N SER A 9 -28.73 41.29 29.79
CA SER A 9 -27.39 41.49 29.24
C SER A 9 -26.29 41.61 30.29
N MET A 10 -25.21 40.84 30.15
CA MET A 10 -23.90 41.10 30.76
C MET A 10 -22.93 41.76 29.76
N PRO A 11 -21.93 42.54 30.22
CA PRO A 11 -21.20 43.49 29.39
C PRO A 11 -20.09 42.82 28.55
N ASN A 12 -19.93 43.30 27.33
CA ASN A 12 -18.85 42.95 26.42
C ASN A 12 -17.56 43.70 26.86
N PRO A 13 -16.43 43.03 27.18
CA PRO A 13 -15.27 43.69 27.81
C PRO A 13 -14.26 44.30 26.83
N PHE A 14 -14.59 44.47 25.54
CA PHE A 14 -13.71 45.17 24.61
C PHE A 14 -14.50 46.20 23.80
N GLY A 15 -14.27 47.46 24.17
CA GLY A 15 -14.96 48.64 23.69
C GLY A 15 -14.65 49.02 22.24
N SER A 16 -15.49 49.91 21.76
CA SER A 16 -15.61 50.42 20.39
C SER A 16 -14.92 51.78 20.19
N ARG A 17 -14.33 51.93 18.98
CA ARG A 17 -14.31 53.14 18.08
C ARG A 17 -13.28 54.27 18.34
N PRO A 18 -12.87 55.08 17.31
CA PRO A 18 -13.71 55.60 16.20
C PRO A 18 -13.15 55.63 14.76
N GLU A 19 -14.08 55.94 13.84
CA GLU A 19 -13.95 56.21 12.39
C GLU A 19 -13.06 57.42 12.05
N GLY A 20 -12.43 57.38 10.87
CA GLY A 20 -11.81 58.56 10.23
C GLY A 20 -10.92 58.23 9.02
N SER A 21 -11.51 58.21 7.82
CA SER A 21 -10.92 58.13 6.46
C SER A 21 -9.91 59.27 6.16
N PRO A 22 -9.08 59.27 5.07
CA PRO A 22 -9.45 58.88 3.69
C PRO A 22 -8.39 58.15 2.82
N ARG A 23 -8.89 57.58 1.71
CA ARG A 23 -8.15 57.01 0.57
C ARG A 23 -7.19 58.04 -0.07
N PRO A 24 -6.09 57.57 -0.70
CA PRO A 24 -5.57 58.20 -1.91
C PRO A 24 -5.78 57.35 -3.16
N ALA A 25 -5.90 58.06 -4.27
CA ALA A 25 -6.32 57.62 -5.58
C ALA A 25 -5.23 56.88 -6.38
N ALA A 26 -5.71 56.27 -7.47
CA ALA A 26 -4.97 55.64 -8.55
C ALA A 26 -3.85 56.52 -9.13
N ARG A 27 -2.76 55.86 -9.55
CA ARG A 27 -2.00 56.29 -10.72
C ARG A 27 -1.29 55.13 -11.42
N ASP A 28 -1.34 55.25 -12.74
CA ASP A 28 -0.84 54.40 -13.81
C ASP A 28 0.65 54.03 -13.75
N GLY A 29 1.01 52.91 -14.40
CA GLY A 29 2.38 52.74 -14.87
C GLY A 29 2.80 51.32 -15.27
N TYR A 30 2.85 51.09 -16.59
CA TYR A 30 3.81 50.24 -17.32
C TYR A 30 3.62 48.70 -17.29
N THR A 31 2.95 48.11 -18.29
CA THR A 31 3.44 47.67 -19.63
C THR A 31 4.17 46.32 -19.66
N GLN A 32 3.57 45.40 -20.42
CA GLN A 32 4.06 44.09 -20.84
C GLN A 32 5.41 44.16 -21.59
N PRO A 33 6.28 43.15 -21.48
CA PRO A 33 7.34 42.93 -22.46
C PRO A 33 6.84 42.11 -23.69
N PRO A 34 7.37 42.39 -24.89
CA PRO A 34 6.82 41.96 -26.18
C PRO A 34 7.29 40.55 -26.63
N PRO A 35 6.62 39.96 -27.65
CA PRO A 35 7.03 38.72 -28.28
C PRO A 35 8.15 38.93 -29.31
N THR A 36 9.12 38.01 -29.36
CA THR A 36 10.18 37.96 -30.37
C THR A 36 9.69 37.40 -31.71
N PRO A 37 10.12 37.98 -32.86
CA PRO A 37 9.65 37.62 -34.20
C PRO A 37 10.36 36.40 -34.83
N PRO A 38 9.78 35.81 -35.90
CA PRO A 38 10.34 34.66 -36.60
C PRO A 38 11.33 35.06 -37.70
N ARG A 39 12.33 34.22 -37.97
CA ARG A 39 13.16 34.30 -39.18
C ARG A 39 12.90 33.11 -40.10
N GLN A 40 12.42 33.45 -41.28
CA GLN A 40 12.34 32.63 -42.49
C GLN A 40 13.69 32.48 -43.20
N GLY A 41 13.76 31.44 -44.04
CA GLY A 41 14.72 31.21 -45.12
C GLY A 41 14.98 29.70 -45.21
N GLY A 42 14.23 28.91 -45.98
CA GLY A 42 14.19 28.86 -47.46
C GLY A 42 15.29 27.88 -47.91
N TYR A 43 15.14 26.84 -48.73
CA TYR A 43 14.21 26.43 -49.79
C TYR A 43 14.29 24.87 -49.85
N ASP A 44 13.20 24.12 -50.07
CA ASP A 44 12.74 23.59 -51.38
C ASP A 44 13.85 22.84 -52.18
N THR A 45 13.68 21.69 -52.85
CA THR A 45 12.50 20.87 -53.17
C THR A 45 12.98 19.59 -53.89
N ARG A 46 12.23 18.49 -53.70
CA ARG A 46 11.97 17.35 -54.62
C ARG A 46 13.05 16.41 -55.17
N MET A 47 12.62 15.14 -55.10
CA MET A 47 12.53 14.12 -56.15
C MET A 47 13.75 13.25 -56.47
N GLY A 48 13.56 11.95 -56.17
CA GLY A 48 13.39 10.95 -57.21
C GLY A 48 14.66 10.20 -57.63
N GLY A 49 14.61 8.87 -57.59
CA GLY A 49 15.65 8.05 -58.24
C GLY A 49 15.67 6.61 -57.77
N VAL A 50 14.86 5.78 -58.43
CA VAL A 50 14.91 4.31 -58.45
C VAL A 50 16.11 3.84 -59.27
N SER A 51 16.81 2.79 -58.83
CA SER A 51 17.05 1.53 -59.58
C SER A 51 18.41 0.88 -59.31
N ASP A 52 18.34 -0.43 -59.02
CA ASP A 52 19.19 -1.55 -59.46
C ASP A 52 20.71 -1.41 -59.59
N ALA A 53 21.44 -2.33 -58.95
CA ALA A 53 22.02 -3.52 -59.64
C ALA A 53 23.19 -4.14 -58.83
N SER A 54 23.09 -5.45 -58.59
CA SER A 54 24.21 -6.40 -58.37
C SER A 54 24.97 -6.63 -59.72
N PRO A 55 26.07 -7.43 -59.89
CA PRO A 55 26.60 -8.48 -58.99
C PRO A 55 28.15 -8.75 -58.99
N ALA A 56 28.55 -9.62 -58.06
CA ALA A 56 29.50 -10.75 -58.12
C ALA A 56 30.90 -10.68 -58.81
N TYR A 57 31.91 -11.09 -58.03
CA TYR A 57 33.06 -11.98 -58.36
C TYR A 57 33.44 -12.67 -57.03
N GLY A 58 33.77 -13.95 -56.85
CA GLY A 58 34.13 -15.03 -57.75
C GLY A 58 35.34 -15.79 -57.15
N SER A 59 35.18 -17.11 -56.92
CA SER A 59 36.21 -18.17 -56.82
C SER A 59 36.85 -18.62 -55.47
N ASN A 60 36.32 -19.76 -54.99
CA ASN A 60 36.95 -21.08 -54.75
C ASN A 60 38.16 -21.34 -53.81
N ARG A 61 37.86 -22.24 -52.84
CA ARG A 61 38.57 -23.47 -52.38
C ARG A 61 39.99 -23.37 -51.78
N ASP A 62 40.16 -23.83 -50.54
CA ASP A 62 40.68 -25.20 -50.29
C ASP A 62 40.65 -25.65 -48.81
N ARG A 63 40.73 -26.97 -48.64
CA ARG A 63 40.59 -27.78 -47.42
C ARG A 63 41.81 -27.70 -46.49
N GLN A 64 41.59 -27.80 -45.16
CA GLN A 64 42.26 -28.77 -44.26
C GLN A 64 41.81 -28.64 -42.79
N ALA A 65 41.74 -29.79 -42.10
CA ALA A 65 41.40 -29.95 -40.68
C ALA A 65 42.68 -30.23 -39.85
N PRO A 66 42.58 -30.59 -38.55
CA PRO A 66 42.82 -29.71 -37.40
C PRO A 66 44.15 -30.00 -36.67
N GLN A 67 44.71 -29.00 -35.97
CA GLN A 67 45.94 -29.17 -35.18
C GLN A 67 45.71 -28.75 -33.71
N ARG A 68 45.95 -29.69 -32.79
CA ARG A 68 45.97 -29.51 -31.32
C ARG A 68 47.35 -28.99 -30.88
N THR A 69 47.38 -28.08 -29.89
CA THR A 69 48.34 -27.93 -28.76
C THR A 69 48.06 -26.59 -28.01
N PRO A 70 48.60 -26.31 -26.81
CA PRO A 70 48.04 -26.72 -25.52
C PRO A 70 47.71 -25.55 -24.56
N ALA A 71 47.11 -25.90 -23.43
CA ALA A 71 46.73 -25.10 -22.26
C ALA A 71 47.44 -23.74 -22.05
N GLY A 72 46.68 -22.66 -22.23
CA GLY A 72 46.96 -21.33 -21.70
C GLY A 72 46.08 -21.03 -20.48
N ARG A 73 46.70 -20.64 -19.37
CA ARG A 73 46.05 -20.10 -18.16
C ARG A 73 44.98 -19.05 -18.53
N PRO A 74 43.77 -19.06 -17.93
CA PRO A 74 42.91 -17.89 -18.03
C PRO A 74 43.54 -16.76 -17.23
N ALA A 75 43.95 -15.72 -17.96
CA ALA A 75 44.25 -14.41 -17.41
C ALA A 75 43.02 -13.87 -16.67
N ALA A 76 43.28 -13.12 -15.60
CA ALA A 76 42.30 -12.41 -14.80
C ALA A 76 41.37 -11.58 -15.71
N GLY A 77 40.14 -12.09 -15.90
CA GLY A 77 39.06 -11.40 -16.58
C GLY A 77 38.56 -10.26 -15.73
N GLY A 78 38.52 -9.07 -16.33
CA GLY A 78 38.10 -7.83 -15.73
C GLY A 78 36.72 -7.91 -15.08
N ARG A 79 36.58 -7.12 -14.02
CA ARG A 79 35.31 -6.77 -13.38
C ARG A 79 34.35 -6.21 -14.45
N THR A 80 33.38 -7.03 -14.84
CA THR A 80 32.16 -6.58 -15.49
C THR A 80 31.06 -6.44 -14.44
N GLY A 81 30.27 -5.37 -14.57
CA GLY A 81 29.23 -4.95 -13.61
C GLY A 81 28.21 -6.05 -13.31
N GLY A 82 27.69 -6.01 -12.08
CA GLY A 82 26.81 -7.03 -11.51
C GLY A 82 25.54 -7.27 -12.29
N SER A 83 25.55 -8.26 -13.19
CA SER A 83 24.37 -9.05 -13.51
C SER A 83 24.14 -10.00 -12.33
N GLY A 84 23.06 -9.81 -11.57
CA GLY A 84 22.70 -10.66 -10.45
C GLY A 84 22.74 -12.14 -10.83
N ARG A 85 23.48 -12.95 -10.10
CA ARG A 85 23.56 -14.40 -10.33
C ARG A 85 22.16 -14.99 -10.15
N VAL A 86 21.60 -15.52 -11.24
CA VAL A 86 20.33 -16.25 -11.21
C VAL A 86 20.60 -17.68 -10.77
N LEU A 87 19.90 -18.12 -9.73
CA LEU A 87 19.98 -19.49 -9.19
C LEU A 87 18.69 -20.23 -9.52
N GLN A 88 18.79 -21.54 -9.73
CA GLN A 88 17.64 -22.42 -9.92
C GLN A 88 17.60 -23.37 -8.72
N LEU A 89 16.66 -23.16 -7.80
CA LEU A 89 16.59 -23.86 -6.52
C LEU A 89 15.32 -24.71 -6.44
N ARG A 90 15.42 -25.87 -5.81
CA ARG A 90 14.27 -26.75 -5.53
C ARG A 90 13.57 -26.32 -4.23
N PRO A 91 12.25 -26.12 -4.22
CA PRO A 91 11.51 -25.87 -2.99
C PRO A 91 11.63 -27.04 -2.01
N ALA A 92 11.85 -26.72 -0.76
CA ALA A 92 11.86 -27.64 0.36
C ALA A 92 11.00 -27.10 1.50
N LYS A 93 10.69 -27.97 2.47
CA LYS A 93 9.95 -27.55 3.67
C LYS A 93 10.84 -26.67 4.56
N SER A 94 10.23 -25.73 5.26
CA SER A 94 10.92 -24.92 6.27
C SER A 94 11.56 -25.82 7.34
N PRO A 95 12.81 -25.52 7.76
CA PRO A 95 13.56 -26.39 8.66
C PRO A 95 13.01 -26.42 10.09
N ASN A 96 12.41 -25.31 10.55
CA ASN A 96 11.80 -25.19 11.86
C ASN A 96 10.77 -24.06 11.91
N ASP A 97 10.14 -23.91 13.08
CA ASP A 97 9.12 -22.91 13.35
C ASP A 97 9.63 -21.46 13.27
N SER A 98 10.92 -21.22 13.57
CA SER A 98 11.51 -19.88 13.45
C SER A 98 11.51 -19.38 12.00
N TYR A 99 11.70 -20.25 11.01
CA TYR A 99 11.61 -19.86 9.60
C TYR A 99 10.14 -19.75 9.15
N THR A 100 9.28 -20.65 9.61
CA THR A 100 7.86 -20.69 9.25
C THR A 100 7.11 -19.45 9.77
N PHE A 101 7.21 -19.17 11.07
CA PHE A 101 6.57 -18.02 11.72
C PHE A 101 7.39 -16.73 11.62
N GLY A 102 8.66 -16.83 11.20
CA GLY A 102 9.50 -15.67 10.87
C GLY A 102 9.34 -15.20 9.43
N ASN A 103 8.54 -15.87 8.60
CA ASN A 103 8.40 -15.56 7.17
C ASN A 103 9.76 -15.53 6.42
N LEU A 104 10.67 -16.44 6.77
CA LEU A 104 12.01 -16.52 6.20
C LEU A 104 12.16 -17.72 5.29
N ALA A 105 12.93 -17.56 4.22
CA ALA A 105 13.39 -18.66 3.38
C ALA A 105 14.78 -19.12 3.83
N ALA A 106 14.91 -20.36 4.32
CA ALA A 106 16.20 -20.97 4.56
C ALA A 106 16.86 -21.35 3.23
N VAL A 107 18.15 -21.06 3.12
CA VAL A 107 18.99 -21.33 1.95
C VAL A 107 20.35 -21.84 2.42
N SER A 108 21.06 -22.55 1.55
CA SER A 108 22.42 -22.96 1.86
C SER A 108 23.37 -21.75 1.82
N PRO A 109 24.30 -21.60 2.79
CA PRO A 109 25.34 -20.56 2.74
C PRO A 109 26.22 -20.60 1.48
N MET A 110 26.25 -21.73 0.77
CA MET A 110 26.98 -21.89 -0.50
C MET A 110 26.24 -21.32 -1.71
N ASP A 111 24.91 -21.28 -1.65
CA ASP A 111 24.07 -20.73 -2.72
C ASP A 111 23.91 -19.22 -2.53
N ILE A 112 23.54 -18.82 -1.31
CA ILE A 112 23.37 -17.42 -0.91
C ILE A 112 24.20 -17.21 0.35
N PRO A 113 25.36 -16.51 0.27
CA PRO A 113 26.21 -16.27 1.43
C PRO A 113 25.53 -15.29 2.40
N PRO A 114 25.85 -15.38 3.70
CA PRO A 114 25.35 -14.42 4.69
C PRO A 114 25.81 -13.00 4.37
N SER A 115 24.94 -12.02 4.66
CA SER A 115 25.30 -10.62 4.56
C SER A 115 26.40 -10.28 5.58
N ARG A 116 27.24 -9.30 5.26
CA ARG A 116 28.40 -8.90 6.09
C ARG A 116 28.00 -8.38 7.46
N ASP A 117 26.82 -7.77 7.54
CA ASP A 117 26.21 -7.20 8.74
C ASP A 117 25.29 -8.19 9.48
N GLY A 118 25.15 -9.42 8.96
CA GLY A 118 24.25 -10.44 9.50
C GLY A 118 22.76 -10.18 9.20
N SER A 119 22.43 -9.22 8.33
CA SER A 119 21.05 -9.00 7.89
C SER A 119 20.56 -10.16 7.01
N ASP A 120 19.25 -10.29 6.92
CA ASP A 120 18.62 -11.17 5.94
C ASP A 120 18.87 -10.62 4.52
N VAL A 121 18.93 -11.53 3.55
CA VAL A 121 19.17 -11.21 2.14
C VAL A 121 17.82 -11.19 1.42
N TYR A 122 17.47 -10.09 0.77
CA TYR A 122 16.27 -10.07 -0.05
C TYR A 122 16.47 -10.88 -1.34
N ILE A 123 15.48 -11.69 -1.66
CA ILE A 123 15.49 -12.55 -2.83
C ILE A 123 14.22 -12.37 -3.64
N LEU A 124 14.37 -12.35 -4.96
CA LEU A 124 13.31 -12.31 -5.95
C LEU A 124 13.09 -13.72 -6.50
N LEU A 125 11.89 -14.24 -6.32
CA LEU A 125 11.44 -15.54 -6.82
C LEU A 125 10.64 -15.35 -8.11
N ASN A 126 11.00 -16.07 -9.16
CA ASN A 126 10.32 -16.10 -10.46
C ASN A 126 10.03 -14.70 -11.03
N GLY A 127 10.91 -13.73 -10.75
CA GLY A 127 10.76 -12.33 -11.18
C GLY A 127 9.65 -11.53 -10.48
N ALA A 128 8.83 -12.16 -9.61
CA ALA A 128 7.55 -11.60 -9.18
C ALA A 128 7.31 -11.57 -7.65
N TYR A 129 8.03 -12.34 -6.86
CA TYR A 129 7.77 -12.43 -5.42
C TYR A 129 9.03 -12.18 -4.62
N VAL A 130 9.00 -11.24 -3.68
CA VAL A 130 10.16 -10.93 -2.83
C VAL A 130 9.98 -11.53 -1.45
N LEU A 131 11.01 -12.21 -0.98
CA LEU A 131 11.09 -12.77 0.38
C LEU A 131 12.44 -12.43 1.02
N SER A 132 12.51 -12.61 2.33
CA SER A 132 13.76 -12.51 3.08
C SER A 132 14.36 -13.91 3.23
N ALA A 133 15.57 -14.09 2.74
CA ALA A 133 16.34 -15.33 2.89
C ALA A 133 17.36 -15.20 4.02
N ARG A 134 17.47 -16.27 4.81
CA ARG A 134 18.48 -16.41 5.86
C ARG A 134 19.25 -17.71 5.66
N PRO A 135 20.58 -17.65 5.47
CA PRO A 135 21.39 -18.86 5.38
C PRO A 135 21.24 -19.72 6.63
N PHE A 136 21.13 -21.04 6.43
CA PHE A 136 21.01 -22.02 7.51
C PHE A 136 22.06 -23.11 7.34
N ASP A 137 22.88 -23.30 8.38
CA ASP A 137 23.91 -24.33 8.38
C ASP A 137 23.25 -25.73 8.30
N GLY A 138 23.70 -26.53 7.34
CA GLY A 138 23.12 -27.84 7.07
C GLY A 138 21.88 -27.83 6.16
N PHE A 139 21.45 -26.69 5.62
CA PHE A 139 20.44 -26.68 4.56
C PHE A 139 21.02 -27.20 3.24
N PRO A 140 20.33 -28.10 2.52
CA PRO A 140 20.84 -28.67 1.28
C PRO A 140 21.12 -27.61 0.21
N THR A 141 22.29 -27.71 -0.44
CA THR A 141 22.64 -26.87 -1.59
C THR A 141 21.70 -27.13 -2.77
N GLY A 142 21.39 -26.10 -3.54
CA GLY A 142 20.44 -26.17 -4.65
C GLY A 142 18.98 -26.23 -4.20
N SER A 143 18.69 -25.94 -2.92
CA SER A 143 17.33 -25.95 -2.37
C SER A 143 16.99 -24.63 -1.68
N ILE A 144 15.71 -24.30 -1.63
CA ILE A 144 15.17 -23.15 -0.91
C ILE A 144 13.98 -23.57 -0.05
N SER A 145 13.98 -23.22 1.23
CA SER A 145 12.84 -23.51 2.10
C SER A 145 11.74 -22.49 1.83
N LEU A 146 10.52 -22.97 1.56
CA LEU A 146 9.34 -22.12 1.44
C LEU A 146 8.24 -22.67 2.33
N SER A 147 7.67 -21.83 3.19
CA SER A 147 6.51 -22.19 4.02
C SER A 147 5.26 -22.35 3.16
N ASP A 148 4.22 -22.98 3.70
CA ASP A 148 2.95 -23.17 2.98
C ASP A 148 2.29 -21.84 2.52
N PRO A 149 2.22 -20.78 3.36
CA PRO A 149 1.74 -19.46 2.92
C PRO A 149 2.57 -18.85 1.79
N GLN A 150 3.90 -18.95 1.86
CA GLN A 150 4.81 -18.41 0.84
C GLN A 150 4.60 -19.12 -0.50
N ARG A 151 4.56 -20.46 -0.48
CA ARG A 151 4.28 -21.27 -1.68
C ARG A 151 2.90 -21.02 -2.26
N THR A 152 1.88 -20.91 -1.41
CA THR A 152 0.50 -20.63 -1.85
C THR A 152 0.40 -19.26 -2.50
N TRP A 153 1.05 -18.25 -1.92
CA TRP A 153 1.10 -16.89 -2.48
C TRP A 153 1.86 -16.84 -3.80
N ALA A 154 3.04 -17.45 -3.86
CA ALA A 154 3.88 -17.46 -5.06
C ALA A 154 3.46 -18.49 -6.11
N GLN A 155 2.44 -19.32 -5.81
CA GLN A 155 1.97 -20.43 -6.64
C GLN A 155 3.06 -21.46 -6.99
N ILE A 156 3.90 -21.80 -6.01
CA ILE A 156 5.04 -22.71 -6.17
C ILE A 156 4.71 -24.07 -5.54
N ALA A 157 4.75 -25.15 -6.33
CA ALA A 157 4.67 -26.51 -5.84
C ALA A 157 6.04 -27.03 -5.37
N LEU A 158 6.06 -28.04 -4.50
CA LEU A 158 7.31 -28.66 -4.03
C LEU A 158 8.11 -29.38 -5.13
N THR A 159 7.47 -29.66 -6.26
CA THR A 159 8.06 -30.31 -7.43
C THR A 159 8.72 -29.34 -8.40
N ASP A 160 8.49 -28.04 -8.22
CA ASP A 160 8.89 -27.03 -9.19
C ASP A 160 10.38 -26.70 -9.07
N MET A 161 10.91 -26.01 -10.08
CA MET A 161 12.18 -25.30 -9.99
C MET A 161 11.86 -23.82 -9.85
N VAL A 162 12.51 -23.16 -8.88
CA VAL A 162 12.29 -21.75 -8.59
C VAL A 162 13.52 -20.97 -9.03
N GLU A 163 13.27 -19.94 -9.83
CA GLU A 163 14.29 -18.97 -10.19
C GLU A 163 14.47 -17.99 -9.03
N VAL A 164 15.70 -17.89 -8.51
CA VAL A 164 16.04 -17.05 -7.36
C VAL A 164 17.14 -16.08 -7.74
N GLN A 165 16.90 -14.80 -7.48
CA GLN A 165 17.87 -13.73 -7.69
C GLN A 165 18.01 -12.89 -6.42
N VAL A 166 19.19 -12.36 -6.13
CA VAL A 166 19.34 -11.37 -5.06
C VAL A 166 18.60 -10.10 -5.48
N TYR A 167 17.73 -9.60 -4.60
CA TYR A 167 16.91 -8.44 -4.86
C TYR A 167 17.47 -7.22 -4.12
N ASP A 168 17.64 -6.12 -4.85
CA ASP A 168 17.97 -4.82 -4.25
C ASP A 168 16.72 -3.91 -4.28
N PRO A 169 16.08 -3.64 -3.14
CA PRO A 169 14.89 -2.79 -3.06
C PRO A 169 15.15 -1.32 -3.41
N PHE A 170 16.41 -0.88 -3.44
CA PHE A 170 16.79 0.50 -3.76
C PHE A 170 17.09 0.71 -5.24
N SER A 171 17.21 -0.37 -6.02
CA SER A 171 17.49 -0.32 -7.45
C SER A 171 16.38 0.35 -8.28
N GLN A 172 15.14 0.39 -7.76
CA GLN A 172 13.96 0.89 -8.49
C GLN A 172 13.56 2.35 -8.15
N GLY A 173 14.32 3.05 -7.30
CA GLY A 173 14.05 4.45 -6.92
C GLY A 173 13.28 4.62 -5.60
N GLY A 174 13.22 5.86 -5.11
CA GLY A 174 13.07 6.26 -3.70
C GLY A 174 11.83 5.85 -2.87
N GLN A 175 10.93 5.00 -3.35
CA GLN A 175 9.75 4.56 -2.57
C GLN A 175 9.90 3.13 -2.04
N SER A 176 11.01 2.84 -1.36
CA SER A 176 11.34 1.48 -0.91
C SER A 176 10.72 1.07 0.42
N TYR A 177 10.06 1.98 1.15
CA TYR A 177 9.57 1.73 2.51
C TYR A 177 8.04 1.74 2.60
N LEU A 178 7.50 0.99 3.57
CA LEU A 178 6.07 1.00 3.86
C LEU A 178 5.69 2.20 4.72
N GLY A 179 4.87 3.09 4.16
CA GLY A 179 4.21 4.20 4.86
C GLY A 179 2.94 3.78 5.60
N SER A 180 2.26 2.73 5.13
CA SER A 180 1.21 2.03 5.88
C SER A 180 0.98 0.65 5.27
N ILE A 181 0.39 -0.27 6.05
CA ILE A 181 0.03 -1.61 5.58
C ILE A 181 -1.35 -2.02 6.11
N ASP A 182 -2.20 -2.51 5.24
CA ASP A 182 -3.50 -3.07 5.61
C ASP A 182 -3.43 -4.59 5.50
N ALA A 183 -3.75 -5.30 6.57
CA ALA A 183 -3.75 -6.76 6.58
C ALA A 183 -5.09 -7.32 7.06
N GLU A 184 -5.53 -8.37 6.41
CA GLU A 184 -6.58 -9.23 6.92
C GLU A 184 -5.98 -10.27 7.85
N VAL A 185 -6.56 -10.46 9.03
CA VAL A 185 -6.12 -11.43 10.04
C VAL A 185 -7.21 -12.45 10.31
N GLY A 186 -6.82 -13.71 10.46
CA GLY A 186 -7.71 -14.81 10.82
C GLY A 186 -6.97 -15.94 11.53
N PHE A 187 -7.71 -16.92 12.05
CA PHE A 187 -7.11 -18.12 12.62
C PHE A 187 -6.56 -19.03 11.51
N ALA A 188 -5.29 -19.43 11.61
CA ALA A 188 -4.67 -20.35 10.65
C ALA A 188 -4.96 -21.83 10.96
N GLY A 189 -5.23 -22.15 12.24
CA GLY A 189 -5.38 -23.52 12.73
C GLY A 189 -6.69 -23.77 13.47
N LYS A 190 -6.75 -24.94 14.11
CA LYS A 190 -7.91 -25.36 14.92
C LYS A 190 -7.99 -24.65 16.27
N LYS A 191 -6.86 -24.23 16.84
CA LYS A 191 -6.81 -23.47 18.09
C LYS A 191 -7.39 -22.07 17.85
N ARG A 192 -8.37 -21.67 18.67
CA ARG A 192 -9.09 -20.40 18.59
C ARG A 192 -9.29 -19.82 19.99
N THR A 193 -9.65 -18.56 20.05
CA THR A 193 -10.03 -17.86 21.29
C THR A 193 -11.17 -16.89 20.99
N ASP A 194 -12.07 -16.74 21.96
CA ASP A 194 -13.17 -15.77 21.89
C ASP A 194 -12.75 -14.38 22.40
N ILE A 195 -11.60 -14.30 23.09
CA ILE A 195 -11.05 -13.06 23.61
C ILE A 195 -10.71 -12.14 22.43
N PRO A 196 -11.24 -10.91 22.39
CA PRO A 196 -10.91 -9.96 21.33
C PRO A 196 -9.42 -9.61 21.32
N TYR A 197 -8.81 -9.62 20.15
CA TYR A 197 -7.43 -9.20 19.97
C TYR A 197 -7.31 -7.68 19.97
N ASP A 198 -6.34 -7.15 20.70
CA ASP A 198 -6.00 -5.73 20.65
C ASP A 198 -5.15 -5.46 19.40
N GLN A 199 -5.62 -4.58 18.53
CA GLN A 199 -4.93 -4.25 17.28
C GLN A 199 -3.57 -3.60 17.49
N ASP A 200 -3.39 -2.85 18.58
CA ASP A 200 -2.12 -2.21 18.87
C ASP A 200 -1.09 -3.25 19.35
N GLU A 201 -1.52 -4.25 20.12
CA GLU A 201 -0.69 -5.40 20.52
C GLU A 201 -0.30 -6.26 19.31
N LEU A 202 -1.27 -6.55 18.43
CA LEU A 202 -1.02 -7.28 17.18
C LEU A 202 -0.02 -6.55 16.28
N ALA A 203 -0.16 -5.23 16.13
CA ALA A 203 0.77 -4.42 15.33
C ALA A 203 2.19 -4.46 15.92
N GLN A 204 2.33 -4.32 17.23
CA GLN A 204 3.64 -4.39 17.90
C GLN A 204 4.29 -5.76 17.71
N HIS A 205 3.51 -6.83 17.85
CA HIS A 205 4.02 -8.19 17.67
C HIS A 205 4.41 -8.47 16.21
N PHE A 206 3.62 -7.98 15.26
CA PHE A 206 3.94 -8.07 13.83
C PHE A 206 5.23 -7.35 13.50
N ILE A 207 5.36 -6.08 13.90
CA ILE A 207 6.57 -5.28 13.67
C ILE A 207 7.78 -5.95 14.30
N LYS A 208 7.69 -6.41 15.55
CA LYS A 208 8.80 -7.09 16.24
C LYS A 208 9.29 -8.34 15.49
N ASN A 209 8.38 -9.09 14.89
CA ASN A 209 8.71 -10.36 14.23
C ASN A 209 9.18 -10.18 12.78
N PHE A 210 8.71 -9.14 12.09
CA PHE A 210 8.90 -8.98 10.65
C PHE A 210 9.57 -7.67 10.24
N GLU A 211 10.15 -6.93 11.19
CA GLU A 211 10.92 -5.73 10.92
C GLU A 211 11.98 -6.00 9.84
N ASN A 212 12.20 -5.04 8.95
CA ASN A 212 13.17 -5.13 7.86
C ASN A 212 12.86 -6.23 6.83
N GLN A 213 11.64 -6.77 6.80
CA GLN A 213 11.18 -7.61 5.69
C GLN A 213 10.38 -6.80 4.67
N ILE A 214 10.35 -7.28 3.43
CA ILE A 214 9.58 -6.68 2.35
C ILE A 214 8.19 -7.32 2.30
N PHE A 215 7.15 -6.47 2.22
CA PHE A 215 5.77 -6.91 2.05
C PHE A 215 5.14 -6.37 0.78
N ALA A 216 4.21 -7.14 0.23
CA ALA A 216 3.43 -6.79 -0.95
C ALA A 216 1.95 -7.22 -0.80
N PRO A 217 1.02 -6.53 -1.49
CA PRO A 217 -0.37 -6.97 -1.60
C PRO A 217 -0.51 -8.42 -2.07
N GLY A 218 -1.45 -9.15 -1.46
CA GLY A 218 -1.71 -10.57 -1.68
C GLY A 218 -0.83 -11.53 -0.87
N GLN A 219 0.26 -11.05 -0.28
CA GLN A 219 1.17 -11.90 0.48
C GLN A 219 0.50 -12.50 1.71
N GLN A 220 0.68 -13.81 1.89
CA GLN A 220 0.18 -14.54 3.05
C GLN A 220 1.34 -14.89 3.98
N ILE A 221 1.15 -14.65 5.27
CA ILE A 221 2.11 -15.02 6.31
C ILE A 221 1.43 -15.69 7.50
N LEU A 222 2.22 -16.42 8.28
CA LEU A 222 1.82 -16.96 9.57
C LEU A 222 2.52 -16.20 10.68
N MET A 223 1.78 -15.88 11.73
CA MET A 223 2.30 -15.29 12.94
C MET A 223 1.76 -16.08 14.14
N ASP A 224 2.64 -16.57 14.99
CA ASP A 224 2.22 -17.09 16.29
C ASP A 224 1.95 -15.93 17.25
N HIS A 225 0.79 -15.90 17.88
CA HIS A 225 0.47 -14.93 18.93
C HIS A 225 -0.11 -15.68 20.12
N LYS A 226 0.64 -15.74 21.23
CA LYS A 226 0.26 -16.46 22.45
C LYS A 226 -0.08 -17.94 22.17
N SER A 227 0.75 -18.63 21.37
CA SER A 227 0.58 -20.04 20.97
C SER A 227 -0.66 -20.33 20.10
N ILE A 228 -1.20 -19.29 19.47
CA ILE A 228 -2.27 -19.36 18.47
C ILE A 228 -1.72 -18.84 17.14
N ALA A 229 -1.67 -19.74 16.15
CA ALA A 229 -1.26 -19.39 14.81
C ALA A 229 -2.34 -18.55 14.12
N LEU A 230 -1.98 -17.31 13.79
CA LEU A 230 -2.77 -16.39 12.98
C LEU A 230 -2.25 -16.40 11.54
N ARG A 231 -3.17 -16.36 10.59
CA ARG A 231 -2.88 -16.12 9.18
C ARG A 231 -3.13 -14.65 8.90
N LEU A 232 -2.16 -14.00 8.29
CA LEU A 232 -2.30 -12.62 7.81
C LEU A 232 -2.17 -12.59 6.29
N THR A 233 -3.08 -11.88 5.65
CA THR A 233 -3.04 -11.61 4.21
C THR A 233 -2.92 -10.11 4.01
N ILE A 234 -1.83 -9.67 3.41
CA ILE A 234 -1.63 -8.26 3.10
C ILE A 234 -2.61 -7.87 1.99
N ARG A 235 -3.45 -6.85 2.24
CA ARG A 235 -4.45 -6.38 1.29
C ARG A 235 -3.92 -5.23 0.47
N THR A 236 -3.37 -4.22 1.13
CA THR A 236 -2.86 -3.01 0.49
C THR A 236 -1.65 -2.46 1.24
N VAL A 237 -0.85 -1.66 0.54
CA VAL A 237 0.31 -0.95 1.07
C VAL A 237 0.32 0.49 0.62
N GLN A 238 0.93 1.37 1.39
CA GLN A 238 1.34 2.71 0.95
C GLN A 238 2.87 2.75 0.96
N LEU A 239 3.47 3.26 -0.11
CA LEU A 239 4.92 3.36 -0.23
C LEU A 239 5.40 4.79 0.04
N VAL A 240 6.52 4.93 0.74
CA VAL A 240 7.10 6.22 1.12
C VAL A 240 8.62 6.21 0.96
N ASP A 241 9.18 7.40 0.79
CA ASP A 241 10.62 7.65 0.88
C ASP A 241 10.94 8.12 2.31
N LEU A 242 11.99 7.57 2.93
CA LEU A 242 12.46 8.04 4.24
C LEU A 242 13.09 9.45 4.18
N ASN A 243 13.44 9.93 2.98
CA ASN A 243 13.99 11.28 2.79
C ASN A 243 12.93 12.40 2.85
N MET A 244 11.64 12.07 2.99
CA MET A 244 10.59 13.08 3.14
C MET A 244 10.28 13.34 4.62
N ASP A 245 11.01 14.28 5.22
CA ASP A 245 10.67 14.97 6.49
C ASP A 245 9.35 15.78 6.41
N LYS A 246 8.56 15.65 5.35
CA LYS A 246 7.22 16.23 5.28
C LYS A 246 6.19 15.25 5.83
N LEU A 247 6.09 15.27 7.17
CA LEU A 247 4.84 15.01 7.87
C LEU A 247 3.81 16.09 7.46
N GLY A 248 3.30 16.01 6.23
CA GLY A 248 2.42 17.03 5.68
C GLY A 248 2.09 16.86 4.20
N SER A 249 0.87 16.39 3.95
CA SER A 249 0.02 16.89 2.86
C SER A 249 0.12 16.24 1.47
N SER A 250 0.28 14.92 1.41
CA SER A 250 -0.29 14.06 0.35
C SER A 250 -0.26 12.63 0.87
N ALA A 251 -1.42 12.05 1.21
CA ALA A 251 -1.45 10.62 1.55
C ALA A 251 -0.94 9.85 0.33
N ALA A 252 0.15 9.10 0.49
CA ALA A 252 0.64 8.23 -0.56
C ALA A 252 -0.52 7.32 -1.01
N PRO A 253 -0.66 7.06 -2.32
CA PRO A 253 -1.78 6.25 -2.80
C PRO A 253 -1.74 4.87 -2.16
N THR A 254 -2.91 4.36 -1.78
CA THR A 254 -3.06 2.99 -1.31
C THR A 254 -3.01 2.06 -2.52
N LEU A 255 -2.00 1.19 -2.58
CA LEU A 255 -1.74 0.27 -3.67
C LEU A 255 -2.16 -1.15 -3.29
N SER A 256 -2.82 -1.84 -4.20
CA SER A 256 -3.19 -3.25 -4.07
C SER A 256 -2.49 -4.16 -5.10
N ASP A 257 -1.60 -3.58 -5.90
CA ASP A 257 -0.82 -4.31 -6.91
C ASP A 257 0.26 -5.16 -6.22
N PRO A 258 0.39 -6.48 -6.51
CA PRO A 258 1.48 -7.31 -6.02
C PRO A 258 2.89 -6.81 -6.36
N SER A 259 3.04 -5.95 -7.37
CA SER A 259 4.33 -5.31 -7.70
C SER A 259 4.72 -4.21 -6.69
N ALA A 260 3.74 -3.63 -5.97
CA ALA A 260 3.97 -2.61 -4.96
C ALA A 260 4.56 -3.26 -3.70
N ARG A 261 5.88 -3.09 -3.52
CA ARG A 261 6.66 -3.74 -2.47
C ARG A 261 7.35 -2.68 -1.62
N GLY A 262 7.34 -2.85 -0.31
CA GLY A 262 8.06 -1.96 0.59
C GLY A 262 8.62 -2.69 1.80
N ILE A 263 9.70 -2.13 2.35
CA ILE A 263 10.35 -2.59 3.58
C ILE A 263 9.53 -2.14 4.78
N LEU A 264 9.21 -3.09 5.67
CA LEU A 264 8.56 -2.80 6.95
C LEU A 264 9.53 -2.12 7.91
N THR A 265 9.10 -0.99 8.46
CA THR A 265 9.84 -0.25 9.49
C THR A 265 9.12 -0.29 10.83
N ARG A 266 9.82 0.08 11.91
CA ARG A 266 9.23 0.20 13.25
C ARG A 266 8.07 1.19 13.35
N HIS A 267 8.03 2.15 12.43
CA HIS A 267 7.05 3.23 12.44
C HIS A 267 5.91 3.01 11.45
N THR A 268 5.94 1.93 10.66
CA THR A 268 4.89 1.64 9.69
C THR A 268 3.55 1.38 10.39
N PRO A 269 2.54 2.25 10.24
CA PRO A 269 1.21 2.01 10.77
C PRO A 269 0.54 0.83 10.05
N MET A 270 -0.14 -0.02 10.83
CA MET A 270 -0.76 -1.25 10.34
C MET A 270 -2.25 -1.32 10.68
N ASN A 271 -3.11 -1.49 9.68
CA ASN A 271 -4.54 -1.66 9.92
C ASN A 271 -4.94 -3.13 9.78
N PHE A 272 -5.80 -3.60 10.69
CA PHE A 272 -6.27 -4.98 10.67
C PHE A 272 -7.75 -5.09 10.29
N PHE A 273 -8.04 -6.05 9.42
CA PHE A 273 -9.38 -6.43 9.02
C PHE A 273 -9.61 -7.88 9.45
N LYS A 274 -10.80 -8.20 9.96
CA LYS A 274 -11.11 -9.59 10.32
C LYS A 274 -11.35 -10.43 9.07
N ASP A 275 -10.80 -11.65 9.05
CA ASP A 275 -11.25 -12.68 8.13
C ASP A 275 -12.61 -13.21 8.60
N ALA A 276 -13.64 -12.86 7.84
CA ALA A 276 -15.03 -13.22 8.12
C ALA A 276 -15.25 -14.75 8.23
N ARG A 277 -14.37 -15.56 7.64
CA ARG A 277 -14.47 -17.03 7.64
C ARG A 277 -14.01 -17.65 8.96
N THR A 278 -13.19 -16.93 9.72
CA THR A 278 -12.53 -17.50 10.92
C THR A 278 -13.22 -17.12 12.23
N GLY A 279 -14.07 -16.09 12.21
CA GLY A 279 -14.78 -15.61 13.41
C GLY A 279 -13.86 -14.91 14.41
N ILE A 280 -12.69 -14.43 13.97
CA ILE A 280 -11.78 -13.66 14.84
C ILE A 280 -12.43 -12.35 15.29
N ASN A 281 -12.27 -12.05 16.58
CA ASN A 281 -12.73 -10.81 17.19
C ASN A 281 -11.57 -9.83 17.33
N LEU A 282 -11.73 -8.63 16.79
CA LEU A 282 -10.78 -7.52 16.93
C LEU A 282 -11.41 -6.43 17.79
N LYS A 283 -10.68 -5.96 18.81
CA LYS A 283 -11.02 -4.75 19.56
C LYS A 283 -10.72 -3.53 18.69
N ALA A 284 -11.51 -2.46 18.83
CA ALA A 284 -11.21 -1.19 18.17
C ALA A 284 -9.84 -0.66 18.64
N SER A 285 -8.99 -0.19 17.71
CA SER A 285 -7.74 0.48 18.08
C SER A 285 -8.04 1.82 18.73
N ASN A 286 -7.37 2.12 19.84
CA ASN A 286 -7.49 3.42 20.52
C ASN A 286 -6.78 4.56 19.77
N ARG A 287 -5.84 4.21 18.89
CA ARG A 287 -4.96 5.13 18.19
C ARG A 287 -5.32 5.36 16.73
N ARG A 288 -6.22 4.54 16.16
CA ARG A 288 -6.55 4.57 14.74
C ARG A 288 -8.06 4.70 14.51
N PRO A 289 -8.47 5.41 13.44
CA PRO A 289 -9.82 5.29 12.90
C PRO A 289 -10.19 3.81 12.71
N ALA A 290 -11.47 3.46 12.79
CA ALA A 290 -11.90 2.17 12.25
C ALA A 290 -11.42 2.09 10.80
N ALA A 291 -10.69 1.02 10.47
CA ALA A 291 -10.11 0.79 9.15
C ALA A 291 -11.24 0.59 8.12
N ASN A 292 -11.87 1.67 7.70
CA ASN A 292 -12.76 1.71 6.58
C ASN A 292 -12.08 2.62 5.56
N SER A 293 -11.47 2.01 4.55
CA SER A 293 -10.82 2.66 3.39
C SER A 293 -11.76 3.60 2.61
N ILE A 294 -13.05 3.59 2.93
CA ILE A 294 -14.13 4.38 2.32
C ILE A 294 -14.11 5.85 2.80
N ILE A 295 -13.21 6.19 3.74
CA ILE A 295 -13.19 7.48 4.44
C ILE A 295 -11.89 8.26 4.15
N GLN A 296 -11.37 8.15 2.94
CA GLN A 296 -10.29 9.04 2.52
C GLN A 296 -10.88 10.42 2.16
N PRO A 297 -10.20 11.54 2.51
CA PRO A 297 -10.67 12.89 2.19
C PRO A 297 -10.82 13.16 0.68
N ASN A 298 -10.29 12.27 -0.17
CA ASN A 298 -10.36 12.34 -1.63
C ASN A 298 -11.41 11.40 -2.24
N PHE A 299 -12.30 10.80 -1.43
CA PHE A 299 -13.36 9.93 -1.92
C PHE A 299 -14.36 10.73 -2.77
N LYS A 300 -14.55 10.35 -4.04
CA LYS A 300 -15.53 10.96 -4.94
C LYS A 300 -16.85 10.19 -4.84
N PHE A 301 -17.91 10.88 -4.41
CA PHE A 301 -19.22 10.27 -4.18
C PHE A 301 -19.97 9.91 -5.48
N GLU A 302 -19.53 10.48 -6.59
CA GLU A 302 -19.94 10.14 -7.96
C GLU A 302 -19.74 8.64 -8.26
N ASP A 303 -18.68 8.03 -7.74
CA ASP A 303 -18.35 6.60 -7.93
C ASP A 303 -19.39 5.65 -7.33
N MET A 304 -20.25 6.16 -6.42
CA MET A 304 -21.32 5.40 -5.79
C MET A 304 -22.68 5.56 -6.49
N GLY A 305 -22.70 6.22 -7.66
CA GLY A 305 -23.93 6.50 -8.40
C GLY A 305 -24.83 7.54 -7.73
N ILE A 306 -24.28 8.36 -6.84
CA ILE A 306 -24.95 9.52 -6.27
C ILE A 306 -24.50 10.73 -7.09
N GLY A 307 -25.33 11.18 -8.02
CA GLY A 307 -25.08 12.42 -8.77
C GLY A 307 -25.76 13.61 -8.09
N GLY A 308 -25.02 14.72 -7.91
CA GLY A 308 -25.61 16.02 -7.56
C GLY A 308 -26.03 16.21 -6.09
N LEU A 309 -25.60 15.32 -5.18
CA LEU A 309 -25.86 15.44 -3.72
C LEU A 309 -24.57 15.38 -2.89
N ASP A 310 -23.43 15.65 -3.52
CA ASP A 310 -22.10 15.49 -2.90
C ASP A 310 -21.92 16.42 -1.70
N THR A 311 -22.51 17.62 -1.76
CA THR A 311 -22.36 18.62 -0.70
C THR A 311 -23.13 18.23 0.56
N GLU A 312 -24.36 17.76 0.40
CA GLU A 312 -25.25 17.30 1.45
C GLU A 312 -24.69 16.02 2.07
N PHE A 313 -24.24 15.10 1.23
CA PHE A 313 -23.64 13.85 1.66
C PHE A 313 -22.34 14.11 2.44
N SER A 314 -21.46 14.98 1.94
CA SER A 314 -20.23 15.39 2.64
C SER A 314 -20.55 16.06 3.98
N ALA A 315 -21.59 16.89 4.05
CA ALA A 315 -22.01 17.54 5.28
C ALA A 315 -22.54 16.54 6.32
N ILE A 316 -23.38 15.59 5.89
CA ILE A 316 -23.86 14.47 6.73
C ILE A 316 -22.66 13.67 7.23
N PHE A 317 -21.74 13.34 6.33
CA PHE A 317 -20.56 12.55 6.62
C PHE A 317 -19.68 13.20 7.69
N ARG A 318 -19.29 14.46 7.46
CA ARG A 318 -18.48 15.26 8.38
C ARG A 318 -19.16 15.48 9.73
N ARG A 319 -20.49 15.64 9.79
CA ARG A 319 -21.19 15.92 11.05
C ARG A 319 -21.50 14.65 11.85
N ALA A 320 -21.94 13.59 11.18
CA ALA A 320 -22.42 12.39 11.86
C ALA A 320 -21.33 11.33 12.05
N PHE A 321 -20.34 11.29 11.16
CA PHE A 321 -19.35 10.22 11.13
C PHE A 321 -17.94 10.69 11.48
N ALA A 322 -17.61 11.98 11.45
CA ALA A 322 -16.26 12.45 11.76
C ALA A 322 -15.72 11.98 13.11
N SER A 323 -16.56 11.93 14.16
CA SER A 323 -16.13 11.40 15.45
C SER A 323 -15.75 9.93 15.43
N ARG A 324 -16.19 9.16 14.42
CA ARG A 324 -15.80 7.74 14.21
C ARG A 324 -14.54 7.61 13.34
N ILE A 325 -14.14 8.70 12.68
CA ILE A 325 -12.92 8.79 11.87
C ILE A 325 -11.73 9.09 12.78
N PHE A 326 -11.90 9.91 13.82
CA PHE A 326 -10.78 10.18 14.70
C PHE A 326 -10.48 8.99 15.62
N PRO A 327 -9.22 8.81 16.04
CA PRO A 327 -8.84 7.81 17.04
C PRO A 327 -9.76 7.88 18.27
N PRO A 328 -10.35 6.77 18.73
CA PRO A 328 -11.31 6.82 19.82
C PRO A 328 -10.69 7.34 21.12
N GLY A 329 -9.39 7.08 21.36
CA GLY A 329 -8.67 7.65 22.50
C GLY A 329 -8.54 9.18 22.45
N LEU A 330 -8.57 9.80 21.26
CA LEU A 330 -8.63 11.25 21.11
C LEU A 330 -10.04 11.78 21.38
N ILE A 331 -11.06 11.07 20.86
CA ILE A 331 -12.48 11.42 21.05
C ILE A 331 -12.89 11.37 22.52
N GLU A 332 -12.45 10.34 23.25
CA GLU A 332 -12.67 10.20 24.68
C GLU A 332 -12.03 11.35 25.47
N LYS A 333 -10.79 11.72 25.15
CA LYS A 333 -10.09 12.85 25.78
C LYS A 333 -10.78 14.19 25.51
N LEU A 334 -11.35 14.36 24.32
CA LEU A 334 -12.09 15.56 23.94
C LEU A 334 -13.54 15.56 24.45
N GLY A 335 -14.01 14.47 25.08
CA GLY A 335 -15.38 14.34 25.58
C GLY A 335 -16.44 14.40 24.47
N ILE A 336 -16.07 14.13 23.21
CA ILE A 336 -16.97 14.27 22.07
C ILE A 336 -17.95 13.09 22.05
N GLN A 337 -19.25 13.38 22.14
CA GLN A 337 -20.27 12.36 22.00
C GLN A 337 -20.56 12.03 20.53
N HIS A 338 -20.68 10.74 20.23
CA HIS A 338 -21.07 10.30 18.89
C HIS A 338 -22.54 10.62 18.59
N VAL A 339 -22.80 11.05 17.36
CA VAL A 339 -24.18 11.21 16.86
C VAL A 339 -24.90 9.87 16.91
N ARG A 340 -26.08 9.86 17.55
CA ARG A 340 -26.90 8.65 17.77
C ARG A 340 -27.88 8.36 16.64
N GLY A 341 -28.29 9.36 15.87
CA GLY A 341 -29.24 9.21 14.78
C GLY A 341 -29.22 10.41 13.84
N ILE A 342 -29.69 10.20 12.61
CA ILE A 342 -29.80 11.22 11.56
C ILE A 342 -31.22 11.18 11.04
N LEU A 343 -31.86 12.35 10.93
CA LEU A 343 -33.18 12.49 10.32
C LEU A 343 -33.03 13.12 8.93
N LEU A 344 -33.41 12.40 7.89
CA LEU A 344 -33.48 12.91 6.51
C LEU A 344 -34.93 13.29 6.20
N TYR A 345 -35.19 14.54 5.82
CA TYR A 345 -36.51 15.04 5.47
C TYR A 345 -36.49 15.82 4.15
N GLY A 346 -37.65 15.93 3.49
CA GLY A 346 -37.81 16.67 2.23
C GLY A 346 -38.86 16.05 1.31
N PRO A 347 -39.21 16.70 0.19
CA PRO A 347 -40.21 16.23 -0.79
C PRO A 347 -39.99 14.79 -1.27
N PRO A 348 -41.02 14.07 -1.74
CA PRO A 348 -40.84 12.73 -2.32
C PRO A 348 -39.88 12.80 -3.52
N GLY A 349 -39.11 11.73 -3.76
CA GLY A 349 -38.17 11.65 -4.89
C GLY A 349 -36.78 12.27 -4.67
N THR A 350 -36.50 12.93 -3.54
CA THR A 350 -35.20 13.60 -3.27
C THR A 350 -34.06 12.69 -2.81
N GLY A 351 -34.08 11.40 -3.12
CA GLY A 351 -32.95 10.50 -2.86
C GLY A 351 -32.68 10.11 -1.40
N LYS A 352 -33.53 10.46 -0.41
CA LYS A 352 -33.33 10.15 1.03
C LYS A 352 -33.04 8.67 1.30
N THR A 353 -33.84 7.76 0.74
CA THR A 353 -33.66 6.31 0.91
C THR A 353 -32.39 5.82 0.22
N LEU A 354 -32.03 6.43 -0.92
CA LEU A 354 -30.80 6.12 -1.64
C LEU A 354 -29.59 6.50 -0.78
N ILE A 355 -29.57 7.70 -0.21
CA ILE A 355 -28.54 8.16 0.73
C ILE A 355 -28.42 7.17 1.91
N ALA A 356 -29.53 6.80 2.56
CA ALA A 356 -29.49 5.89 3.70
C ALA A 356 -28.91 4.51 3.35
N ARG A 357 -29.29 3.95 2.19
CA ARG A 357 -28.74 2.66 1.71
C ARG A 357 -27.26 2.75 1.38
N GLN A 358 -26.83 3.84 0.73
CA GLN A 358 -25.43 4.03 0.38
C GLN A 358 -24.56 4.27 1.61
N ILE A 359 -25.03 5.02 2.61
CA ILE A 359 -24.36 5.14 3.91
C ILE A 359 -24.21 3.76 4.57
N GLY A 360 -25.25 2.92 4.55
CA GLY A 360 -25.19 1.56 5.08
C GLY A 360 -24.10 0.71 4.40
N LYS A 361 -24.07 0.74 3.07
CA LYS A 361 -23.03 0.06 2.26
C LYS A 361 -21.63 0.60 2.55
N MET A 362 -21.48 1.93 2.62
CA MET A 362 -20.21 2.60 2.93
C MET A 362 -19.64 2.22 4.30
N LEU A 363 -20.50 2.05 5.29
CA LEU A 363 -20.03 1.74 6.65
C LEU A 363 -19.72 0.26 6.83
N ASN A 364 -19.86 -0.56 5.78
CA ASN A 364 -19.82 -2.02 5.85
C ASN A 364 -20.70 -2.55 7.01
N ALA A 365 -21.82 -1.86 7.24
CA ALA A 365 -22.75 -2.18 8.31
C ALA A 365 -23.71 -3.29 7.85
N ARG A 366 -24.40 -3.93 8.80
CA ARG A 366 -25.54 -4.79 8.46
C ARG A 366 -26.54 -3.98 7.64
N GLU A 367 -27.16 -4.61 6.65
CA GLU A 367 -28.16 -3.92 5.82
C GLU A 367 -29.21 -3.24 6.71
N PRO A 368 -29.56 -1.97 6.41
CA PRO A 368 -30.48 -1.22 7.24
C PRO A 368 -31.83 -1.92 7.27
N LYS A 369 -32.27 -2.30 8.47
CA LYS A 369 -33.63 -2.80 8.68
C LYS A 369 -34.59 -1.65 8.40
N ILE A 370 -35.33 -1.76 7.30
CA ILE A 370 -36.39 -0.82 6.96
C ILE A 370 -37.61 -1.21 7.78
N ILE A 371 -38.13 -0.27 8.56
CA ILE A 371 -39.37 -0.43 9.30
C ILE A 371 -40.28 0.72 8.87
N ASN A 372 -41.45 0.40 8.35
CA ASN A 372 -42.42 1.43 8.00
C ASN A 372 -43.10 1.94 9.27
N GLY A 373 -43.36 3.24 9.37
CA GLY A 373 -43.97 3.86 10.56
C GLY A 373 -45.21 3.11 11.10
N PRO A 374 -46.16 2.68 10.24
CA PRO A 374 -47.32 1.89 10.67
C PRO A 374 -46.99 0.52 11.30
N GLU A 375 -45.85 -0.08 10.96
CA GLU A 375 -45.43 -1.41 11.45
C GLU A 375 -44.87 -1.37 12.88
N VAL A 376 -44.64 -0.17 13.44
CA VAL A 376 -44.13 0.02 14.81
C VAL A 376 -45.26 0.07 15.84
N LEU A 377 -46.50 0.28 15.39
CA LEU A 377 -47.66 0.56 16.24
C LEU A 377 -48.54 -0.69 16.51
N ASN A 378 -48.18 -1.85 15.96
CA ASN A 378 -48.80 -3.16 16.20
C ASN A 378 -47.78 -4.11 16.83
#